data_AF-A0A7K3KM64-F1
#
_entry.id   AF-A0A7K3KM64-F1
#
_cell.length_a   1.000
_cell.length_b   1.000
_cell.length_c   1.000
_cell.angle_alpha   90.00
_cell.angle_beta   90.00
_cell.angle_gamma   90.00
#
_symmetry.space_group_name_H-M   'P 1'
#
loop_
_entity.id
_entity.type
_entity.pdbx_description
1 polymer ?
#
loop_
_entity_poly.entity_id
_entity_poly.type
_entity_poly.pdbx_seq_one_letter_code
_entity_poly.pdbx_strand_id
1 'polypeptide(L)'
;MRAQEYFEGIRETVVEIERSKEMLERLKASEGAKVQRYGEQQGNGNSDAMDRVNRRIEFEQRLQRRINEASEMLDEATMLLYGDDDHGGLAKLKGNRYADVLCMAYCQGMPWKEVAEVMRCSVKWCRELSGAAFAYIDGVGFAHIRTA
;
A
#
# COMPACT_ATOMS: atom_id res chain seq x y z
N MET A 1 11.55 17.55 4.35
CA MET A 1 10.50 16.68 3.78
C MET A 1 9.18 17.12 4.37
N ARG A 2 8.17 17.42 3.54
CA ARG A 2 6.81 17.74 4.01
C ARG A 2 6.05 16.47 4.37
N ALA A 3 5.14 16.55 5.34
CA ALA A 3 4.30 15.43 5.75
C ALA A 3 3.50 14.85 4.57
N GLN A 4 2.91 15.73 3.74
CA GLN A 4 2.17 15.28 2.57
C GLN A 4 3.04 14.52 1.57
N GLU A 5 4.26 15.00 1.28
CA GLU A 5 5.19 14.33 0.36
C GLU A 5 5.56 12.94 0.85
N TYR A 6 5.82 12.81 2.16
CA TYR A 6 6.12 11.53 2.79
C TYR A 6 4.96 10.53 2.61
N PHE A 7 3.73 10.93 2.96
CA PHE A 7 2.58 10.04 2.86
C PHE A 7 2.14 9.74 1.41
N GLU A 8 2.27 10.68 0.46
CA GLU A 8 2.01 10.39 -0.96
C GLU A 8 3.02 9.35 -1.50
N GLY A 9 4.30 9.41 -1.09
CA GLY A 9 5.28 8.39 -1.48
C GLY A 9 4.93 6.98 -1.00
N ILE A 10 4.40 6.87 0.23
CA ILE A 10 3.88 5.61 0.78
C ILE A 10 2.70 5.12 -0.06
N ARG A 11 1.76 6.02 -0.35
CA ARG A 11 0.56 5.73 -1.13
C ARG A 11 0.89 5.22 -2.53
N GLU A 12 1.81 5.88 -3.23
CA GLU A 12 2.28 5.47 -4.54
C GLU A 12 2.86 4.06 -4.50
N THR A 13 3.70 3.78 -3.49
CA THR A 13 4.32 2.47 -3.29
C THR A 13 3.26 1.38 -3.06
N VAL A 14 2.30 1.62 -2.17
CA VAL A 14 1.22 0.68 -1.85
C VAL A 14 0.36 0.39 -3.07
N VAL A 15 -0.06 1.44 -3.80
CA VAL A 15 -0.89 1.29 -5.00
C VAL A 15 -0.13 0.54 -6.10
N GLU A 16 1.17 0.76 -6.26
CA GLU A 16 1.97 0.02 -7.25
C GLU A 16 2.14 -1.45 -6.87
N ILE A 17 2.30 -1.75 -5.59
CA ILE A 17 2.34 -3.12 -5.07
C ILE A 17 1.03 -3.84 -5.35
N GLU A 18 -0.12 -3.23 -5.06
CA GLU A 18 -1.43 -3.83 -5.31
C GLU A 18 -1.64 -4.12 -6.81
N ARG A 19 -1.28 -3.16 -7.68
CA ARG A 19 -1.31 -3.39 -9.15
C ARG A 19 -0.40 -4.53 -9.59
N SER A 20 0.78 -4.64 -8.98
CA SER A 20 1.74 -5.70 -9.29
C SER A 20 1.25 -7.08 -8.82
N LYS A 21 0.58 -7.14 -7.66
CA LYS A 21 -0.10 -8.35 -7.17
C LYS A 21 -1.21 -8.78 -8.12
N GLU A 22 -2.09 -7.87 -8.53
CA GLU A 22 -3.14 -8.17 -9.51
C GLU A 22 -2.56 -8.71 -10.83
N MET A 23 -1.45 -8.14 -11.31
CA MET A 23 -0.77 -8.61 -12.50
C MET A 23 -0.20 -10.04 -12.32
N LEU A 24 0.42 -10.32 -11.16
CA LEU A 24 0.93 -11.66 -10.83
C LEU A 24 -0.21 -12.69 -10.83
N GLU A 25 -1.36 -12.36 -10.24
CA GLU A 25 -2.51 -13.26 -10.20
C GLU A 25 -3.07 -13.55 -11.60
N ARG A 26 -3.12 -12.55 -12.48
CA ARG A 26 -3.49 -12.75 -13.89
C ARG A 26 -2.49 -13.66 -14.62
N LEU A 27 -1.19 -13.51 -14.37
CA LEU A 27 -0.16 -14.38 -14.96
C LEU A 27 -0.35 -15.83 -14.48
N LYS A 28 -0.51 -16.05 -13.17
CA LYS A 28 -0.77 -17.37 -12.56
C LYS A 28 -2.01 -18.03 -13.15
N ALA A 29 -3.12 -17.30 -13.26
CA ALA A 29 -4.37 -17.80 -13.85
C ALA A 29 -4.20 -18.20 -15.33
N SER A 30 -3.45 -17.41 -16.11
CA SER A 30 -3.22 -17.68 -17.54
C SER A 30 -2.36 -18.93 -17.79
N GLU A 31 -1.49 -19.29 -16.86
CA GLU A 31 -0.68 -20.51 -16.93
C GLU A 31 -1.53 -21.74 -16.60
N GLY A 32 -2.34 -21.69 -15.54
CA GLY A 32 -3.26 -22.78 -15.18
C GLY A 32 -4.24 -23.13 -16.30
N ALA A 33 -4.79 -22.12 -16.99
CA ALA A 33 -5.70 -22.31 -18.12
C ALA A 33 -5.03 -22.91 -19.37
N LYS A 34 -3.72 -22.66 -19.57
CA LYS A 34 -2.98 -23.17 -20.74
C LYS A 34 -2.44 -24.59 -20.52
N VAL A 35 -2.07 -24.95 -19.30
CA VAL A 35 -1.66 -26.33 -18.95
C VAL A 35 -2.79 -27.33 -19.25
N GLN A 36 -4.05 -26.96 -19.04
CA GLN A 36 -5.20 -27.80 -19.41
C GLN A 36 -5.36 -28.02 -20.93
N ARG A 37 -5.01 -27.02 -21.77
CA ARG A 37 -5.08 -27.15 -23.24
C ARG A 37 -3.91 -27.96 -23.83
N TYR A 38 -2.75 -27.96 -23.19
CA TYR A 38 -1.59 -28.73 -23.66
C TYR A 38 -1.75 -30.25 -23.54
N GLY A 39 -2.80 -30.74 -22.84
CA GLY A 39 -3.15 -32.16 -22.83
C GLY A 39 -3.53 -32.73 -24.21
N GLU A 40 -3.82 -31.89 -25.21
CA GLU A 40 -4.34 -32.32 -26.52
C GLU A 40 -3.37 -32.18 -27.71
N GLN A 41 -2.17 -31.60 -27.56
CA GLN A 41 -1.21 -31.48 -28.68
C GLN A 41 0.25 -31.74 -28.28
N GLN A 42 0.77 -32.89 -28.70
CA GLN A 42 2.20 -33.21 -28.72
C GLN A 42 2.90 -32.45 -29.85
N GLY A 43 3.80 -31.51 -29.50
CA GLY A 43 4.68 -30.87 -30.48
C GLY A 43 5.53 -29.71 -29.94
N ASN A 44 6.83 -29.97 -29.74
CA ASN A 44 7.96 -29.02 -29.83
C ASN A 44 7.93 -27.64 -29.10
N GLY A 45 7.19 -27.47 -28.00
CA GLY A 45 7.02 -26.18 -27.30
C GLY A 45 7.50 -26.10 -25.84
N ASN A 46 8.34 -27.04 -25.39
CA ASN A 46 8.67 -27.20 -23.96
C ASN A 46 9.56 -26.07 -23.38
N SER A 47 10.46 -25.49 -24.19
CA SER A 47 11.35 -24.41 -23.75
C SER A 47 10.60 -23.10 -23.45
N ASP A 48 9.67 -22.70 -24.32
CA ASP A 48 8.92 -21.44 -24.18
C ASP A 48 8.00 -21.42 -22.96
N ALA A 49 7.47 -22.61 -22.59
CA ALA A 49 6.67 -22.78 -21.39
C ALA A 49 7.51 -22.63 -20.12
N MET A 50 8.68 -23.28 -20.07
CA MET A 50 9.62 -23.15 -18.95
C MET A 50 10.14 -21.72 -18.81
N ASP A 51 10.48 -21.04 -19.91
CA ASP A 51 10.96 -19.65 -19.90
C ASP A 51 9.89 -18.66 -19.41
N ARG A 52 8.61 -18.95 -19.64
CA ARG A 52 7.52 -18.12 -19.10
C ARG A 52 7.40 -18.28 -17.59
N VAL A 53 7.44 -19.52 -17.10
CA VAL A 53 7.39 -19.83 -15.67
C VAL A 53 8.59 -19.22 -14.94
N ASN A 54 9.80 -19.33 -15.49
CA ASN A 54 11.00 -18.73 -14.90
C ASN A 54 10.86 -17.20 -14.78
N ARG A 55 10.40 -16.51 -15.83
CA ARG A 55 10.16 -15.06 -15.80
C ARG A 55 9.12 -14.65 -14.76
N ARG A 56 8.07 -15.46 -14.57
CA ARG A 56 7.06 -15.23 -13.52
C ARG A 56 7.66 -15.40 -12.13
N ILE A 57 8.42 -16.46 -11.89
CA ILE A 57 9.10 -16.71 -10.60
C ILE A 57 10.05 -15.54 -10.26
N GLU A 58 10.83 -15.07 -11.22
CA GLU A 58 11.70 -13.89 -11.01
C GLU A 58 10.89 -12.63 -10.70
N PHE A 59 9.76 -12.42 -11.37
CA PHE A 59 8.87 -11.29 -11.09
C PHE A 59 8.26 -11.39 -9.69
N GLU A 60 7.80 -12.57 -9.28
CA GLU A 60 7.27 -12.85 -7.95
C GLU A 60 8.31 -12.57 -6.86
N GLN A 61 9.56 -13.02 -7.05
CA GLN A 61 10.66 -12.72 -6.12
C GLN A 61 10.96 -11.22 -6.02
N ARG A 62 10.97 -10.50 -7.15
CA ARG A 62 11.15 -9.03 -7.16
C ARG A 62 10.00 -8.34 -6.43
N LEU A 63 8.75 -8.76 -6.67
CA LEU A 63 7.58 -8.20 -6.01
C LEU A 63 7.62 -8.47 -4.49
N GLN A 64 8.02 -9.67 -4.07
CA GLN A 64 8.14 -10.00 -2.65
C GLN A 64 9.15 -9.11 -1.93
N ARG A 65 10.30 -8.80 -2.56
CA ARG A 65 11.27 -7.85 -1.98
C ARG A 65 10.66 -6.47 -1.77
N ARG A 66 9.95 -5.95 -2.78
CA ARG A 66 9.26 -4.66 -2.70
C ARG A 66 8.17 -4.64 -1.62
N ILE A 67 7.45 -5.75 -1.45
CA ILE A 67 6.46 -5.90 -0.37
C ILE A 67 7.15 -5.77 0.99
N ASN A 68 8.27 -6.47 1.19
CA ASN A 68 9.00 -6.43 2.45
C ASN A 68 9.54 -5.01 2.75
N GLU A 69 10.11 -4.32 1.75
CA GLU A 69 10.57 -2.93 1.88
C GLU A 69 9.42 -1.97 2.21
N ALA A 70 8.26 -2.16 1.59
CA ALA A 70 7.07 -1.34 1.87
C ALA A 70 6.49 -1.63 3.26
N SER A 71 6.59 -2.87 3.77
CA SER A 71 6.15 -3.21 5.12
C SER A 71 6.90 -2.40 6.17
N GLU A 72 8.23 -2.27 6.07
CA GLU A 72 9.03 -1.44 6.99
C GLU A 72 8.58 0.03 6.97
N MET A 73 8.33 0.56 5.77
CA MET A 73 7.81 1.92 5.59
C MET A 73 6.43 2.12 6.22
N LEU A 74 5.55 1.11 6.10
CA LEU A 74 4.21 1.13 6.67
C LEU A 74 4.22 1.00 8.20
N ASP A 75 5.15 0.22 8.76
CA ASP A 75 5.34 0.11 10.20
C ASP A 75 5.76 1.46 10.79
N GLU A 76 6.72 2.15 10.16
CA GLU A 76 7.12 3.50 10.55
C GLU A 76 5.97 4.52 10.47
N ALA A 77 5.16 4.43 9.41
CA ALA A 77 4.02 5.31 9.23
C ALA A 77 2.92 5.05 10.27
N THR A 78 2.64 3.78 10.55
CA THR A 78 1.68 3.35 11.57
C THR A 78 2.11 3.86 12.95
N MET A 79 3.39 3.68 13.31
CA MET A 79 3.96 4.18 14.55
C MET A 79 3.87 5.71 14.65
N LEU A 80 4.08 6.44 13.55
CA LEU A 80 3.87 7.89 13.53
C LEU A 80 2.40 8.26 13.79
N LEU A 81 1.45 7.49 13.25
CA LEU A 81 0.03 7.79 13.36
C LEU A 81 -0.54 7.41 14.73
N TYR A 82 -0.11 6.30 15.32
CA TYR A 82 -0.74 5.69 16.50
C TYR A 82 0.20 5.40 17.68
N GLY A 83 1.52 5.54 17.51
CA GLY A 83 2.52 5.14 18.51
C GLY A 83 2.82 3.63 18.50
N ASP A 84 3.74 3.19 19.37
CA ASP A 84 4.12 1.77 19.50
C ASP A 84 3.03 0.91 20.16
N ASP A 85 2.13 1.52 20.94
CA ASP A 85 1.12 0.85 21.74
C ASP A 85 -0.33 1.25 21.37
N ASP A 86 -0.53 1.89 20.21
CA ASP A 86 -1.81 2.51 19.78
C ASP A 86 -2.34 3.63 20.69
N HIS A 87 -1.53 4.15 21.63
CA HIS A 87 -1.91 5.25 22.54
C HIS A 87 -1.07 6.52 22.33
N GLY A 88 -0.32 6.60 21.24
CA GLY A 88 0.64 7.65 20.93
C GLY A 88 0.39 8.38 19.61
N GLY A 89 1.44 9.04 19.12
CA GLY A 89 1.48 9.56 17.76
C GLY A 89 0.49 10.69 17.46
N LEU A 90 0.13 10.82 16.18
CA LEU A 90 -0.83 11.84 15.73
C LEU A 90 -2.21 11.65 16.36
N ALA A 91 -2.62 10.39 16.54
CA ALA A 91 -3.87 10.00 17.19
C ALA A 91 -4.03 10.65 18.57
N LYS A 92 -2.99 10.56 19.42
CA LYS A 92 -2.97 11.19 20.75
C LYS A 92 -2.94 12.72 20.68
N LEU A 93 -2.10 13.27 19.82
CA LEU A 93 -1.83 14.71 19.79
C LEU A 93 -2.93 15.54 19.14
N LYS A 94 -3.58 15.00 18.10
CA LYS A 94 -4.57 15.72 17.29
C LYS A 94 -5.93 15.04 17.26
N GLY A 95 -5.97 13.72 17.45
CA GLY A 95 -7.18 12.92 17.50
C GLY A 95 -7.22 11.82 16.44
N ASN A 96 -7.84 10.68 16.78
CA ASN A 96 -7.93 9.49 15.94
C ASN A 96 -8.42 9.76 14.52
N ARG A 97 -9.44 10.62 14.33
CA ARG A 97 -9.97 10.91 12.99
C ARG A 97 -8.92 11.46 12.01
N TYR A 98 -7.90 12.15 12.52
CA TYR A 98 -6.78 12.65 11.70
C TYR A 98 -5.77 11.55 11.39
N ALA A 99 -5.51 10.64 12.32
CA ALA A 99 -4.67 9.48 12.08
C ALA A 99 -5.32 8.50 11.11
N ASP A 100 -6.60 8.19 11.32
CA ASP A 100 -7.39 7.23 10.54
C ASP A 100 -7.50 7.61 9.07
N VAL A 101 -7.76 8.90 8.78
CA VAL A 101 -7.84 9.35 7.39
C VAL A 101 -6.49 9.25 6.67
N LEU A 102 -5.37 9.47 7.39
CA LEU A 102 -4.04 9.30 6.81
C LEU A 102 -3.71 7.82 6.61
N CYS A 103 -4.02 6.96 7.58
CA CYS A 103 -3.83 5.53 7.49
C CYS A 103 -4.59 4.94 6.29
N MET A 104 -5.90 5.19 6.19
CA MET A 104 -6.71 4.63 5.10
C MET A 104 -6.32 5.19 3.73
N ALA A 105 -6.23 6.52 3.58
CA ALA A 105 -6.00 7.11 2.26
C ALA A 105 -4.58 6.87 1.73
N TYR A 106 -3.58 6.84 2.62
CA TYR A 106 -2.16 6.81 2.23
C TYR A 106 -1.48 5.49 2.55
N CYS A 107 -1.62 4.96 3.76
CA CYS A 107 -0.96 3.70 4.15
C CYS A 107 -1.68 2.48 3.55
N GLN A 108 -3.00 2.54 3.36
CA GLN A 108 -3.78 1.46 2.73
C GLN A 108 -4.10 1.73 1.26
N GLY A 109 -3.72 2.91 0.73
CA GLY A 109 -3.99 3.30 -0.66
C GLY A 109 -5.47 3.40 -1.03
N MET A 110 -6.36 3.48 -0.03
CA MET A 110 -7.80 3.35 -0.22
C MET A 110 -8.36 4.53 -1.06
N PRO A 111 -9.27 4.26 -2.02
CA PRO A 111 -9.93 5.33 -2.76
C PRO A 111 -10.71 6.26 -1.82
N TRP A 112 -10.63 7.57 -2.07
CA TRP A 112 -11.28 8.59 -1.22
C TRP A 112 -12.78 8.37 -1.00
N LYS A 113 -13.48 7.74 -1.95
CA LYS A 113 -14.90 7.39 -1.80
C LYS A 113 -15.12 6.36 -0.69
N GLU A 114 -14.29 5.32 -0.65
CA GLU A 114 -14.34 4.28 0.38
C GLU A 114 -13.90 4.83 1.74
N VAL A 115 -12.83 5.64 1.78
CA VAL A 115 -12.41 6.34 3.00
C VAL A 115 -13.55 7.17 3.58
N ALA A 116 -14.27 7.91 2.73
CA ALA A 116 -15.40 8.73 3.13
C ALA A 116 -16.57 7.90 3.66
N GLU A 117 -16.85 6.74 3.04
CA GLU A 117 -17.85 5.79 3.50
C GLU A 117 -17.52 5.22 4.88
N VAL A 118 -16.29 4.75 5.09
CA VAL A 118 -15.81 4.22 6.37
C VAL A 118 -15.85 5.28 7.46
N MET A 119 -15.34 6.48 7.17
CA MET A 119 -15.30 7.61 8.09
C MET A 119 -16.66 8.28 8.34
N ARG A 120 -17.69 7.87 7.59
CA ARG A 120 -19.03 8.49 7.55
C ARG A 120 -18.93 10.01 7.34
N CYS A 121 -18.01 10.46 6.48
CA CYS A 121 -17.82 11.86 6.09
C CYS A 121 -18.00 12.07 4.58
N SER A 122 -18.05 13.32 4.14
CA SER A 122 -17.92 13.63 2.72
C SER A 122 -16.45 13.55 2.29
N VAL A 123 -16.18 13.18 1.03
CA VAL A 123 -14.81 13.17 0.47
C VAL A 123 -14.09 14.50 0.70
N LYS A 124 -14.81 15.62 0.56
CA LYS A 124 -14.28 16.97 0.82
C LYS A 124 -13.78 17.10 2.25
N TRP A 125 -14.61 16.72 3.23
CA TRP A 125 -14.25 16.79 4.65
C TRP A 125 -13.06 15.89 4.98
N CYS A 126 -13.02 14.67 4.44
CA CYS A 126 -11.92 13.78 4.72
C CYS A 126 -10.58 14.32 4.12
N ARG A 127 -10.61 15.04 2.99
CA ARG A 127 -9.44 15.77 2.46
C ARG A 127 -9.05 17.00 3.30
N GLU A 128 -10.02 17.71 3.86
CA GLU A 128 -9.75 18.81 4.78
C GLU A 128 -9.09 18.30 6.07
N LEU A 129 -9.53 17.15 6.59
CA LEU A 129 -8.90 16.47 7.72
C LEU A 129 -7.45 16.09 7.40
N SER A 130 -7.17 15.49 6.24
CA SER A 130 -5.79 15.13 5.87
C SER A 130 -4.91 16.38 5.72
N GLY A 131 -5.41 17.45 5.09
CA GLY A 131 -4.68 18.72 5.00
C GLY A 131 -4.35 19.32 6.37
N ALA A 132 -5.31 19.32 7.29
CA ALA A 132 -5.10 19.81 8.66
C ALA A 132 -4.17 18.90 9.48
N ALA A 133 -4.13 17.60 9.20
CA ALA A 133 -3.19 16.66 9.78
C ALA A 133 -1.76 16.96 9.30
N PHE A 134 -1.56 17.11 7.98
CA PHE A 134 -0.25 17.44 7.43
C PHE A 134 0.29 18.78 7.92
N ALA A 135 -0.55 19.81 7.95
CA ALA A 135 -0.16 21.11 8.47
C ALA A 135 0.28 21.03 9.95
N TYR A 136 -0.35 20.15 10.73
CA TYR A 136 0.03 19.91 12.12
C TYR A 136 1.37 19.19 12.24
N ILE A 137 1.56 18.08 11.50
CA ILE A 137 2.83 17.34 11.47
C ILE A 137 3.98 18.24 11.02
N ASP A 138 3.77 19.05 9.98
CA ASP A 138 4.77 20.02 9.51
C ASP A 138 5.09 21.09 10.56
N GLY A 139 4.10 21.48 11.38
CA GLY A 139 4.27 22.50 12.41
C GLY A 139 5.03 22.00 13.64
N VAL A 140 4.80 20.77 14.09
CA VAL A 140 5.44 20.20 15.29
C VAL A 140 6.65 19.31 14.96
N GLY A 141 6.75 18.83 13.73
CA GLY A 141 7.80 17.94 13.24
C GLY A 141 7.57 16.45 13.58
N PHE A 142 8.08 15.57 12.71
CA PHE A 142 7.94 14.12 12.85
C PHE A 142 8.49 13.56 14.18
N ALA A 143 9.60 14.09 14.68
CA ALA A 143 10.22 13.61 15.93
C ALA A 143 9.31 13.85 17.15
N HIS A 144 8.59 14.98 17.17
CA HIS A 144 7.64 15.27 18.23
C HIS A 144 6.46 14.30 18.20
N ILE A 145 5.93 14.01 17.00
CA ILE A 145 4.84 13.04 16.85
C ILE A 145 5.28 11.65 17.34
N ARG A 146 6.47 11.17 16.95
CA ARG A 146 6.97 9.83 17.32
C ARG A 146 7.21 9.64 18.83
N THR A 147 7.35 10.72 19.60
CA THR A 147 7.67 10.66 21.04
C THR A 147 6.48 10.96 21.93
N ALA A 148 5.30 11.16 21.34
CA ALA A 148 4.05 11.46 22.05
C ALA A 148 3.31 10.21 22.49
#